data_AF-A0A7G9G2R4-F1
#
_entry.id   AF-A0A7G9G2R4-F1
#
_cell.length_a   1.000
_cell.length_b   1.000
_cell.length_c   1.000
_cell.angle_alpha   90.00
_cell.angle_beta   90.00
_cell.angle_gamma   90.00
#
_symmetry.space_group_name_H-M   'P 1'
#
loop_
_entity.id
_entity.type
_entity.pdbx_description
1 polymer ?
#
loop_
_entity_poly.entity_id
_entity_poly.type
_entity_poly.pdbx_seq_one_letter_code
_entity_poly.pdbx_strand_id
1 'polypeptide(L)' 'MAFVPWQQWECTYPLDQALFIGTVFPSLDKPFVIGRCAVRP' A
#
# COMPACT_ATOMS: atom_id res chain seq x y z
N MET A 1 -6.55 -22.12 -12.73
CA MET A 1 -6.92 -21.59 -11.40
C MET A 1 -5.64 -21.37 -10.63
N ALA A 2 -5.41 -20.18 -10.09
CA ALA A 2 -4.18 -19.86 -9.33
C ALA A 2 -4.46 -19.93 -7.83
N PHE A 3 -3.46 -20.34 -7.05
CA PHE A 3 -3.52 -20.31 -5.60
C PHE A 3 -3.37 -18.86 -5.12
N VAL A 4 -4.31 -18.40 -4.31
CA VAL A 4 -4.20 -17.11 -3.60
C VAL A 4 -3.78 -17.42 -2.17
N PRO A 5 -2.59 -16.97 -1.72
CA PRO A 5 -2.16 -17.22 -0.35
C PRO A 5 -3.05 -16.49 0.64
N TRP A 6 -3.19 -17.08 1.83
CA TRP A 6 -3.83 -16.39 2.95
C TRP A 6 -2.96 -15.22 3.40
N GLN A 7 -3.57 -14.04 3.52
CA GLN A 7 -2.88 -12.83 3.95
C GLN A 7 -3.32 -12.44 5.36
N GLN A 8 -2.36 -12.20 6.24
CA GLN A 8 -2.62 -11.64 7.56
C GLN A 8 -2.92 -10.14 7.44
N TRP A 9 -3.96 -9.68 8.13
CA TRP A 9 -4.33 -8.27 8.19
C TRP A 9 -3.49 -7.57 9.25
N GLU A 10 -3.05 -6.36 8.94
CA GLU A 10 -2.40 -5.46 9.88
C GLU A 10 -3.43 -4.53 10.56
N CYS A 11 -3.01 -3.82 11.61
CA CYS A 11 -3.84 -2.79 12.22
C CYS A 11 -4.06 -1.66 11.21
N THR A 12 -5.33 -1.35 10.94
CA THR A 12 -5.70 -0.29 9.99
C THR A 12 -5.67 1.09 10.62
N TYR A 13 -5.54 2.12 9.78
CA TYR A 13 -5.80 3.49 10.22
C TYR A 13 -7.26 3.71 10.62
N PRO A 14 -7.55 4.68 11.51
CA PRO A 14 -8.90 5.22 11.70
C PRO A 14 -9.50 5.70 10.37
N LEU A 15 -10.83 5.62 10.23
CA LEU A 15 -11.50 5.91 8.96
C LEU A 15 -11.33 7.36 8.51
N ASP A 16 -11.34 8.30 9.43
CA ASP A 16 -11.08 9.72 9.19
C ASP A 16 -9.70 9.91 8.54
N GLN A 17 -8.65 9.35 9.12
CA GLN A 17 -7.29 9.39 8.58
C GLN A 17 -7.16 8.63 7.26
N ALA A 18 -7.72 7.42 7.16
CA ALA A 18 -7.63 6.58 5.98
C ALA A 18 -8.25 7.24 4.74
N LEU A 19 -9.34 8.00 4.92
CA LEU A 19 -9.97 8.75 3.85
C LEU A 19 -9.04 9.82 3.27
N PHE A 20 -8.29 10.52 4.12
CA PHE A 20 -7.30 11.52 3.68
C PHE A 20 -6.09 10.90 3.00
N ILE A 21 -5.60 9.75 3.49
CA ILE A 21 -4.43 9.05 2.92
C ILE A 21 -4.79 8.33 1.61
N GLY A 22 -6.02 7.81 1.51
CA GLY A 22 -6.48 7.00 0.38
C GLY A 22 -6.19 5.50 0.53
N THR A 23 -5.75 5.05 1.71
CA THR A 23 -5.63 3.63 2.08
C THR A 23 -5.87 3.44 3.58
N VAL A 24 -6.52 2.33 3.95
CA VAL A 24 -6.68 1.91 5.37
C VAL A 24 -5.46 1.15 5.89
N PHE A 25 -4.61 0.66 4.99
CA PHE A 25 -3.45 -0.16 5.31
C PHE A 25 -2.16 0.67 5.34
N PRO A 26 -1.49 0.79 6.50
CA PRO A 26 -0.21 1.49 6.62
C PRO A 26 0.86 0.96 5.68
N SER A 27 0.88 -0.35 5.41
CA SER A 27 1.85 -0.95 4.50
C SER A 27 1.73 -0.44 3.05
N LEU A 28 0.54 0.02 2.64
CA LEU A 28 0.28 0.54 1.29
C LEU A 28 0.49 2.05 1.17
N ASP A 29 0.61 2.78 2.29
CA ASP A 29 0.94 4.20 2.30
C ASP A 29 2.42 4.38 1.94
N LYS A 30 2.70 4.40 0.63
CA LYS A 30 4.04 4.54 0.07
C LYS A 30 4.19 5.92 -0.57
N PRO A 31 5.33 6.59 -0.38
CA PRO A 31 5.59 7.84 -1.08
C PRO A 31 5.52 7.61 -2.59
N PHE A 32 4.97 8.58 -3.30
CA PHE A 32 4.98 8.58 -4.75
C PHE A 32 6.42 8.81 -5.23
N VAL A 33 7.06 7.74 -5.70
CA VAL A 33 8.40 7.80 -6.30
C VAL A 33 8.22 7.69 -7.81
N ILE A 34 8.42 8.80 -8.53
CA ILE A 34 8.45 8.81 -9.99
C ILE A 34 9.62 7.93 -10.45
N GLY A 35 9.41 7.09 -11.47
CA GLY A 35 10.51 6.41 -12.16
C GLY A 35 11.06 5.14 -11.49
N ARG A 36 10.21 4.22 -11.00
CA ARG A 36 10.69 2.90 -10.54
C ARG A 36 11.44 2.07 -11.60
N CYS A 37 11.27 2.39 -12.89
CA CYS A 37 12.06 1.88 -14.02
C CYS A 37 12.94 2.96 -14.67
N ALA A 38 13.24 4.07 -13.99
CA ALA A 38 14.24 5.01 -14.47
C ALA A 38 15.61 4.31 -14.40
N VAL A 39 16.11 3.93 -15.56
CA VAL A 39 17.42 3.30 -15.76
C VAL A 39 18.46 4.07 -14.96
N ARG A 40 19.11 3.38 -14.03
CA ARG A 40 20.25 3.87 -13.26
C ARG A 40 21.39 4.14 -14.26
N PRO A 41 22.08 5.30 -14.22
CA PRO A 41 23.22 5.57 -15.11
C PRO A 41 24.37 4.59 -14.89
#